data_AF-A0A5K0WW64-F1
#
_entry.id   AF-A0A5K0WW64-F1
#
_cell.length_a   1.000
_cell.length_b   1.000
_cell.length_c   1.000
_cell.angle_alpha   90.00
_cell.angle_beta   90.00
_cell.angle_gamma   90.00
#
_symmetry.space_group_name_H-M   'P 1'
#
loop_
_entity.id
_entity.type
_entity.pdbx_description
1 polymer ?
#
loop_
_entity_poly.entity_id
_entity_poly.type
_entity_poly.pdbx_seq_one_letter_code
_entity_poly.pdbx_strand_id
1 'polypeptide(L)' 'PGTYMYHSHYGMQRMGGLYGSIEVAVADGVQEPFSYDA' A
#
# COMPACT_ATOMS: atom_id res chain seq x y z
N PRO A 1 -1.12 -2.80 -10.11
CA PRO A 1 -0.26 -2.03 -9.19
C PRO A 1 -1.11 -1.02 -8.41
N GLY A 2 -0.70 -0.66 -7.19
CA GLY A 2 -1.37 0.36 -6.42
C GLY A 2 -0.91 0.44 -4.97
N THR A 3 -1.23 1.57 -4.34
CA THR A 3 -1.00 1.81 -2.91
C THR A 3 -2.33 1.67 -2.16
N TYR A 4 -2.37 0.77 -1.20
CA TYR A 4 -3.54 0.50 -0.38
C TYR A 4 -3.23 0.76 1.09
N MET A 5 -4.27 0.96 1.89
CA MET A 5 -4.16 1.12 3.33
C MET A 5 -4.74 -0.10 4.02
N TYR A 6 -4.08 -0.58 5.07
CA TYR A 6 -4.64 -1.55 6.00
C TYR A 6 -4.68 -0.97 7.41
N HIS A 7 -5.63 -1.43 8.22
CA HIS A 7 -5.65 -1.15 9.65
C HIS A 7 -6.42 -2.23 10.40
N SER A 8 -6.19 -2.35 11.71
CA SER A 8 -7.01 -3.22 12.55
C SER A 8 -8.47 -2.74 12.56
N HIS A 9 -9.40 -3.71 12.56
CA HIS A 9 -10.84 -3.49 12.69
C HIS A 9 -11.40 -3.98 14.03
N TYR A 10 -10.55 -4.33 15.00
CA TYR A 10 -11.00 -4.69 16.33
C TYR A 10 -10.88 -3.53 17.32
N GLY A 11 -12.01 -3.09 17.87
CA GLY A 11 -12.07 -2.01 18.86
C GLY A 11 -11.38 -0.73 18.39
N MET A 12 -10.57 -0.13 19.27
CA MET A 12 -9.88 1.13 19.02
C MET A 12 -8.43 0.95 18.53
N GLN A 13 -8.05 -0.25 18.08
CA GLN A 13 -6.66 -0.57 17.74
C GLN A 13 -6.08 0.27 16.60
N ARG A 14 -6.90 0.70 15.62
CA ARG A 14 -6.45 1.65 14.58
C ARG A 14 -5.91 2.95 15.19
N MET A 15 -6.59 3.49 16.19
CA MET A 15 -6.16 4.73 16.87
C MET A 15 -4.91 4.52 17.71
N GLY A 16 -4.67 3.28 18.15
CA GLY A 16 -3.42 2.86 18.79
C GLY A 16 -2.25 2.68 17.82
N GLY A 17 -2.42 2.96 16.53
CA GLY A 17 -1.34 2.92 15.54
C GLY A 17 -1.28 1.63 14.72
N LEU A 18 -2.22 0.70 14.86
CA LEU A 18 -2.22 -0.54 14.09
C LEU A 18 -2.80 -0.30 12.69
N TYR A 19 -1.99 0.30 11.81
CA TYR A 19 -2.26 0.56 10.40
C TYR A 19 -0.96 0.65 9.59
N GLY A 20 -1.06 0.59 8.27
CA GLY A 20 0.08 0.75 7.36
C GLY A 20 -0.34 0.76 5.90
N SER A 21 0.66 0.84 5.02
CA SER A 21 0.47 0.71 3.57
C SER A 21 0.67 -0.73 3.10
N ILE A 22 -0.02 -1.09 2.03
CA ILE A 22 0.29 -2.26 1.20
C ILE A 22 0.62 -1.72 -0.17
N GLU A 23 1.87 -1.91 -0.59
CA GLU A 23 2.32 -1.58 -1.94
C GLU A 23 2.24 -2.83 -2.81
N VAL A 24 1.47 -2.73 -3.90
CA VAL A 24 1.36 -3.79 -4.90
C VAL A 24 2.07 -3.30 -6.15
N ALA A 25 3.20 -3.92 -6.47
CA ALA A 25 3.95 -3.63 -7.68
C ALA A 25 3.23 -4.11 -8.95
N VAL A 26 3.72 -3.68 -10.10
CA VAL A 26 3.44 -4.35 -11.38
C VAL A 26 4.06 -5.75 -11.38
N ALA A 27 3.54 -6.64 -12.21
CA ALA A 27 4.15 -7.95 -12.40
C ALA A 27 5.56 -7.82 -12.99
N ASP A 28 6.42 -8.81 -12.75
CA ASP A 28 7.78 -8.82 -13.26
C ASP A 28 7.82 -8.64 -14.79
N GLY A 29 8.70 -7.74 -15.26
CA GLY A 29 8.85 -7.42 -16.68
C GLY A 29 7.78 -6.47 -17.24
N VAL A 30 6.80 -6.06 -16.45
CA VAL A 30 5.81 -5.04 -16.83
C VAL A 30 6.27 -3.68 -16.29
N GLN A 31 6.12 -2.63 -17.10
CA GLN A 31 6.40 -1.25 -16.69
C GLN A 31 5.11 -0.56 -16.25
N GLU A 32 5.22 0.37 -15.30
CA GLU A 32 4.11 1.26 -14.99
C GLU A 32 3.78 2.16 -16.19
N PRO A 33 2.54 2.67 -16.30
CA PRO A 33 2.13 3.47 -17.46
C PRO A 33 2.88 4.81 -17.59
N PHE A 34 3.59 5.22 -16.55
CA PHE A 34 4.30 6.49 -16.46
C PHE A 34 5.70 6.25 -15.87
N SER A 35 6.65 7.09 -16.26
CA SER A 35 7.99 7.10 -15.67
C SER A 35 8.07 8.16 -14.58
N TYR A 36 8.90 7.89 -13.58
CA TYR A 36 9.14 8.76 -12.43
C TYR A 36 10.63 9.10 -12.36
N ASP A 37 10.97 10.23 -11.75
CA ASP A 37 12.37 10.57 -11.45
C ASP A 37 12.94 9.61 -10.40
N ALA A 38 14.26 9.43 -10.41
CA ALA A 38 15.00 8.59 -9.46
C ALA A 38 15.35 9.33 -8.17
#